data_AF-A0A958C4M9-F1
#
_entry.id   AF-A0A958C4M9-F1
#
_cell.length_a   1.000
_cell.length_b   1.000
_cell.length_c   1.000
_cell.angle_alpha   90.00
_cell.angle_beta   90.00
_cell.angle_gamma   90.00
#
_symmetry.space_group_name_H-M   'P 1'
#
loop_
_entity.id
_entity.type
_entity.pdbx_description
1 polymer ?
#
loop_
_entity_poly.entity_id
_entity_poly.type
_entity_poly.pdbx_seq_one_letter_code
_entity_poly.pdbx_strand_id
1 'polypeptide(L)'
;RRRRWIVRTVCTQRGRFRLGPLTLYSSDPLGLFPRKRELPFTSAMIVYPATLDLPGFTPPMGMLPGGDAMRRRTHYVTTNVSGVRDYVPGDSFNRIHWRSTARTGRLIVKEFELDPTADIWIVLDLDKFA
;
A
#
# COMPACT_ATOMS: atom_id res chain seq x y z
N ARG A 1 40.73 25.55 -12.37
CA ARG A 1 41.06 24.42 -11.47
C ARG A 1 39.77 23.91 -10.82
N ARG A 2 39.39 22.65 -11.01
CA ARG A 2 38.18 22.05 -10.39
C ARG A 2 38.53 21.54 -8.99
N ARG A 3 37.80 21.97 -7.96
CA ARG A 3 37.89 21.41 -6.61
C ARG A 3 36.63 20.60 -6.31
N ARG A 4 36.77 19.50 -5.59
CA ARG A 4 35.68 18.61 -5.16
C ARG A 4 35.82 18.37 -3.66
N TRP A 5 34.70 18.44 -2.96
CA TRP A 5 34.60 18.09 -1.54
C TRP A 5 33.53 17.00 -1.38
N ILE A 6 33.78 16.06 -0.47
CA ILE A 6 32.84 15.00 -0.12
C ILE A 6 32.65 15.06 1.39
N VAL A 7 31.39 15.16 1.82
CA VAL A 7 31.01 15.14 3.23
C VAL A 7 30.15 13.91 3.44
N ARG A 8 30.43 13.16 4.51
CA ARG A 8 29.61 12.03 4.97
C ARG A 8 29.02 12.41 6.32
N THR A 9 27.73 12.19 6.48
CA THR A 9 27.01 12.42 7.73
C THR A 9 25.90 11.39 7.86
N VAL A 10 25.43 11.16 9.08
CA VAL A 10 24.30 10.28 9.36
C VAL A 10 23.01 11.10 9.36
N CYS A 11 22.00 10.63 8.63
CA CYS A 11 20.66 11.22 8.67
C CYS A 11 19.86 10.60 9.81
N THR A 12 19.57 11.39 10.86
CA THR A 12 18.86 10.91 12.06
C THR A 12 17.34 11.08 11.99
N GLN A 13 16.83 11.87 11.03
CA GLN A 13 15.40 12.13 10.87
C GLN A 13 14.93 11.77 9.47
N ARG A 14 13.82 11.03 9.39
CA ARG A 14 13.14 10.74 8.13
C ARG A 14 12.47 12.00 7.59
N GLY A 15 12.37 12.11 6.27
CA GLY A 15 11.64 13.20 5.63
C GLY A 15 12.20 13.63 4.29
N ARG A 16 11.59 14.70 3.74
CA ARG A 16 12.04 15.35 2.50
C ARG A 16 12.84 16.58 2.89
N PHE A 17 14.10 16.62 2.48
CA PHE A 17 15.03 17.70 2.77
C PHE A 17 15.41 18.42 1.49
N ARG A 18 15.69 19.72 1.63
CA ARG A 18 16.26 20.54 0.57
C ARG A 18 17.70 20.88 0.96
N LEU A 19 18.65 20.38 0.19
CA LEU A 19 20.06 20.73 0.32
C LEU A 19 20.34 22.03 -0.42
N GLY A 20 21.15 22.89 0.21
CA GLY A 20 21.50 24.21 -0.30
C GLY A 20 20.53 25.31 0.16
N PRO A 21 20.80 26.58 -0.23
CA PRO A 21 21.84 27.04 -1.15
C PRO A 21 23.27 26.86 -0.61
N LEU A 22 24.25 26.69 -1.50
CA LEU A 22 25.66 26.53 -1.11
C LEU A 22 26.29 27.90 -0.87
N THR A 23 26.81 28.12 0.33
CA THR A 23 27.56 29.35 0.64
C THR A 23 29.05 29.06 0.61
N LEU A 24 29.78 29.78 -0.23
CA LEU A 24 31.24 29.76 -0.30
C LEU A 24 31.82 30.89 0.55
N TYR A 25 32.77 30.54 1.40
CA TYR A 25 33.60 31.48 2.15
C TYR A 25 35.03 31.33 1.67
N SER A 26 35.68 32.45 1.39
CA SER A 26 37.11 32.52 1.03
C SER A 26 37.71 33.77 1.65
N SER A 27 38.97 33.73 2.02
CA SER A 27 39.72 34.91 2.46
C SER A 27 41.09 34.91 1.79
N ASP A 28 41.81 36.03 1.89
CA ASP A 28 43.25 36.05 1.65
C ASP A 28 43.99 35.27 2.76
N PRO A 29 45.29 34.95 2.58
CA PRO A 29 46.05 34.18 3.57
C PRO A 29 46.16 34.82 4.96
N LEU A 30 46.04 36.15 5.06
CA LEU A 30 46.05 36.88 6.34
C LEU A 30 44.64 37.04 6.93
N GLY A 31 43.59 36.62 6.21
CA GLY A 31 42.20 36.67 6.67
C GLY A 31 41.60 38.08 6.69
N LEU A 32 42.26 39.08 6.12
CA LEU A 32 41.88 40.50 6.20
C LEU A 32 40.64 40.83 5.34
N PHE A 33 40.42 40.11 4.25
CA PHE A 33 39.39 40.39 3.27
C PHE A 33 38.54 39.14 2.99
N PRO A 34 37.58 38.82 3.89
CA PRO A 34 36.66 37.71 3.66
C PRO A 34 35.71 38.03 2.50
N ARG A 35 35.56 37.08 1.59
CA ARG A 35 34.54 37.06 0.54
C ARG A 35 33.55 35.94 0.81
N LYS A 36 32.28 36.30 0.86
CA LYS A 36 31.14 35.39 0.87
C LYS A 36 30.49 35.39 -0.50
N ARG A 37 30.18 34.21 -1.03
CA ARG A 37 29.39 34.06 -2.26
C ARG A 37 28.36 32.96 -2.08
N GLU A 38 27.11 33.29 -2.31
CA GLU A 38 26.02 32.33 -2.32
C GLU A 38 25.83 31.76 -3.74
N LEU A 39 25.61 30.45 -3.82
CA LEU A 39 25.31 29.75 -5.06
C LEU A 39 23.89 29.19 -4.95
N PRO A 40 22.98 29.55 -5.87
CA PRO A 40 21.56 29.20 -5.78
C PRO A 40 21.27 27.71 -6.06
N PHE A 41 22.30 26.87 -6.12
CA PHE A 41 22.16 25.44 -6.37
C PHE A 41 21.47 24.78 -5.17
N THR A 42 20.33 24.14 -5.44
CA THR A 42 19.61 23.34 -4.44
C THR A 42 19.29 21.97 -5.00
N SER A 43 19.20 20.97 -4.12
CA SER A 43 18.87 19.59 -4.49
C SER A 43 17.90 19.01 -3.47
N ALA A 44 16.99 18.15 -3.92
CA ALA A 44 16.08 17.45 -3.02
C ALA A 44 16.67 16.10 -2.59
N MET A 45 16.53 15.78 -1.31
CA MET A 45 16.96 14.52 -0.71
C MET A 45 15.79 13.94 0.07
N ILE A 46 15.57 12.63 -0.03
CA ILE A 46 14.57 11.91 0.77
C ILE A 46 15.32 10.95 1.68
N VAL A 47 15.06 11.06 2.98
CA VAL A 47 15.54 10.13 4.00
C VAL A 47 14.39 9.23 4.38
N TYR A 48 14.51 7.95 4.04
CA TYR A 48 13.57 6.93 4.47
C TYR A 48 13.77 6.60 5.95
N PRO A 49 12.74 6.14 6.66
CA PRO A 49 12.93 5.53 7.98
C PRO A 49 13.90 4.36 7.89
N ALA A 50 14.56 4.03 9.01
CA ALA A 50 15.37 2.83 9.09
C ALA A 50 14.50 1.60 8.81
N THR A 51 14.94 0.76 7.89
CA THR A 51 14.30 -0.52 7.60
C THR A 51 14.81 -1.56 8.58
N LEU A 52 13.89 -2.28 9.22
CA LEU A 52 14.20 -3.43 10.06
C LEU A 52 13.93 -4.70 9.25
N ASP A 53 14.94 -5.56 9.18
CA ASP A 53 14.75 -6.90 8.62
C ASP A 53 13.90 -7.74 9.58
N LEU A 54 12.85 -8.36 9.06
CA LEU A 54 11.99 -9.27 9.79
C LEU A 54 12.36 -10.72 9.44
N PRO A 55 13.23 -11.40 10.21
CA PRO A 55 13.66 -12.75 9.89
C PRO A 55 12.48 -13.73 9.95
N GLY A 56 12.34 -14.57 8.93
CA GLY A 56 11.22 -15.51 8.80
C GLY A 56 9.93 -14.87 8.26
N PHE A 57 9.90 -13.56 8.02
CA PHE A 57 8.76 -12.91 7.38
C PHE A 57 8.92 -12.91 5.86
N THR A 58 8.23 -13.82 5.20
CA THR A 58 8.04 -13.78 3.76
C THR A 58 6.69 -13.11 3.50
N PRO A 59 6.62 -11.85 3.05
CA PRO A 59 5.34 -11.25 2.72
C PRO A 59 4.65 -12.12 1.65
N PRO A 60 3.36 -12.44 1.81
CA PRO A 60 2.65 -13.19 0.79
C PRO A 60 2.77 -12.44 -0.53
N MET A 61 3.20 -13.13 -1.58
CA MET A 61 3.33 -12.54 -2.90
C MET A 61 1.96 -12.03 -3.36
N GLY A 62 1.80 -10.70 -3.39
CA GLY A 62 0.85 -10.03 -4.26
C GLY A 62 -0.61 -10.46 -4.16
N MET A 63 -1.18 -10.64 -2.96
CA MET A 63 -2.62 -10.43 -2.82
C MET A 63 -2.84 -8.93 -2.58
N LEU A 64 -3.23 -8.23 -3.65
CA LEU A 64 -3.80 -6.89 -3.56
C LEU A 64 -4.78 -6.80 -2.37
N PRO A 65 -4.92 -5.65 -1.69
CA PRO A 65 -6.06 -5.46 -0.80
C PRO A 65 -7.33 -5.63 -1.64
N GLY A 66 -8.09 -6.70 -1.36
CA GLY A 66 -9.07 -7.25 -2.29
C GLY A 66 -8.54 -8.46 -3.03
N GLY A 67 -7.89 -9.36 -2.28
CA GLY A 67 -7.24 -10.58 -2.75
C GLY A 67 -8.11 -11.31 -3.75
N ASP A 68 -7.44 -12.01 -4.68
CA ASP A 68 -8.05 -12.83 -5.71
C ASP A 68 -9.30 -13.48 -5.14
N ALA A 69 -10.45 -12.87 -5.43
CA ALA A 69 -11.71 -13.32 -4.87
C ALA A 69 -11.83 -14.69 -5.51
N MET A 70 -11.51 -15.74 -4.77
CA MET A 70 -11.79 -17.08 -5.21
C MET A 70 -13.31 -17.13 -5.23
N ARG A 71 -13.89 -16.69 -6.35
CA ARG A 71 -15.32 -16.55 -6.62
C ARG A 71 -15.85 -17.97 -6.73
N ARG A 72 -15.86 -18.63 -5.60
CA ARG A 72 -16.33 -19.98 -5.46
C ARG A 72 -17.82 -19.84 -5.29
N ARG A 73 -18.55 -20.14 -6.37
CA ARG A 73 -19.99 -20.29 -6.30
C ARG A 73 -20.31 -21.28 -5.21
N THR A 74 -21.26 -20.92 -4.37
CA THR A 74 -21.61 -21.71 -3.21
C THR A 74 -23.09 -22.00 -3.18
N HIS A 75 -23.42 -23.20 -2.73
CA HIS A 75 -24.78 -23.56 -2.36
C HIS A 75 -25.08 -23.13 -0.92
N TYR A 76 -24.23 -22.35 -0.24
CA TYR A 76 -24.54 -21.74 1.05
C TYR A 76 -25.24 -20.40 0.85
N VAL A 77 -26.20 -20.07 1.71
CA VAL A 77 -26.88 -18.77 1.68
C VAL A 77 -25.92 -17.74 2.26
N THR A 78 -25.42 -16.82 1.44
CA THR A 78 -24.59 -15.69 1.86
C THR A 78 -25.33 -14.38 1.55
N THR A 79 -24.81 -13.25 2.05
CA THR A 79 -25.35 -11.92 1.73
C THR A 79 -25.08 -11.50 0.28
N ASN A 80 -24.17 -12.18 -0.43
CA ASN A 80 -23.72 -11.80 -1.75
C ASN A 80 -24.41 -12.63 -2.84
N VAL A 81 -25.53 -12.12 -3.37
CA VAL A 81 -26.25 -12.74 -4.50
C VAL A 81 -25.50 -12.44 -5.79
N SER A 82 -24.95 -13.46 -6.44
CA SER A 82 -24.18 -13.31 -7.68
C SER A 82 -25.01 -13.53 -8.95
N GLY A 83 -26.16 -14.21 -8.84
CA GLY A 83 -27.00 -14.49 -10.01
C GLY A 83 -28.27 -15.27 -9.70
N VAL A 84 -28.91 -15.76 -10.76
CA VAL A 84 -30.09 -16.63 -10.70
C VAL A 84 -29.94 -17.75 -11.72
N ARG A 85 -30.41 -18.95 -11.39
CA ARG A 85 -30.42 -20.12 -12.30
C ARG A 85 -31.72 -20.90 -12.22
N ASP A 86 -31.92 -21.82 -13.17
CA ASP A 86 -33.05 -22.75 -13.13
C ASP A 86 -32.95 -23.71 -11.94
N TYR A 87 -34.11 -23.99 -11.34
CA TYR A 87 -34.27 -24.95 -10.25
C TYR A 87 -33.92 -26.37 -10.70
N VAL A 88 -33.17 -27.09 -9.86
CA VAL A 88 -32.88 -28.51 -10.03
C VAL A 88 -33.40 -29.26 -8.79
N PRO A 89 -33.97 -30.48 -8.94
CA PRO A 89 -34.37 -31.29 -7.80
C PRO A 89 -33.24 -31.44 -6.78
N GLY A 90 -33.51 -31.07 -5.53
CA GLY A 90 -32.53 -30.98 -4.45
C GLY A 90 -32.24 -29.56 -3.98
N ASP A 91 -32.64 -28.54 -4.76
CA ASP A 91 -32.58 -27.15 -4.32
C ASP A 91 -33.64 -26.84 -3.26
N SER A 92 -33.25 -26.08 -2.24
CA SER A 92 -34.15 -25.63 -1.18
C SER A 92 -35.16 -24.60 -1.68
N PHE A 93 -36.44 -24.80 -1.35
CA PHE A 93 -37.54 -23.89 -1.72
C PHE A 93 -37.38 -22.47 -1.14
N ASN A 94 -36.66 -22.31 -0.02
CA ASN A 94 -36.41 -20.97 0.57
C ASN A 94 -35.51 -20.07 -0.31
N ARG A 95 -34.92 -20.62 -1.38
CA ARG A 95 -34.04 -19.90 -2.32
C ARG A 95 -34.73 -19.50 -3.62
N ILE A 96 -36.01 -19.81 -3.77
CA ILE A 96 -36.77 -19.48 -4.98
C ILE A 96 -36.91 -17.97 -5.09
N HIS A 97 -36.50 -17.44 -6.24
CA HIS A 97 -36.70 -16.04 -6.59
C HIS A 97 -38.11 -15.87 -7.19
N TRP A 98 -39.12 -15.77 -6.32
CA TRP A 98 -40.54 -15.74 -6.70
C TRP A 98 -40.86 -14.69 -7.79
N ARG A 99 -40.21 -13.53 -7.77
CA ARG A 99 -40.41 -12.49 -8.80
C ARG A 99 -39.94 -12.90 -10.19
N SER A 100 -38.84 -13.68 -10.29
CA SER A 100 -38.35 -14.18 -11.58
C SER A 100 -39.13 -15.40 -12.03
N THR A 101 -39.49 -16.26 -11.08
CA THR A 101 -40.40 -17.39 -11.31
C THR A 101 -41.74 -16.91 -11.89
N ALA A 102 -42.34 -15.88 -11.32
CA ALA A 102 -43.61 -15.32 -11.79
C ALA A 102 -43.51 -14.73 -13.21
N ARG A 103 -42.36 -14.18 -13.59
CA ARG A 103 -42.15 -13.60 -14.94
C ARG A 103 -41.88 -14.65 -16.01
N THR A 104 -41.17 -15.72 -15.66
CA THR A 104 -40.68 -16.72 -16.62
C THR A 104 -41.54 -17.99 -16.67
N GLY A 105 -42.40 -18.21 -15.67
CA GLY A 105 -43.22 -19.42 -15.54
C GLY A 105 -42.42 -20.67 -15.15
N ARG A 106 -41.13 -20.53 -14.83
CA ARG A 106 -40.23 -21.63 -14.43
C ARG A 106 -39.64 -21.33 -13.06
N LEU A 107 -39.40 -22.35 -12.26
CA LEU A 107 -38.79 -22.16 -10.92
C LEU A 107 -37.34 -21.68 -11.07
N ILE A 108 -37.07 -20.47 -10.57
CA ILE A 108 -35.75 -19.85 -10.58
C ILE A 108 -35.21 -19.76 -9.14
N VAL A 109 -33.94 -20.12 -8.95
CA VAL A 109 -33.23 -20.15 -7.66
C VAL A 109 -32.12 -19.10 -7.65
N LYS A 110 -31.94 -18.42 -6.50
CA LYS A 110 -30.83 -17.48 -6.28
C LYS A 110 -29.49 -18.22 -6.15
N GLU A 111 -28.46 -17.74 -6.84
CA GLU A 111 -27.07 -18.17 -6.64
C GLU A 111 -26.31 -17.17 -5.76
N PHE A 112 -25.48 -17.70 -4.88
CA PHE A 112 -24.69 -16.94 -3.92
C PHE A 112 -23.20 -17.14 -4.18
N GLU A 113 -22.42 -16.08 -4.02
CA GLU A 113 -20.96 -16.15 -3.95
C GLU A 113 -20.51 -16.18 -2.49
N LEU A 114 -19.47 -16.95 -2.18
CA LEU A 114 -18.78 -16.84 -0.90
C LEU A 114 -18.22 -15.42 -0.76
N ASP A 115 -18.41 -14.81 0.41
CA ASP A 115 -17.80 -13.52 0.71
C ASP A 115 -16.27 -13.65 0.58
N PRO A 116 -15.60 -12.78 -0.19
CA PRO A 116 -14.16 -12.83 -0.30
C PRO A 116 -13.55 -12.62 1.08
N THR A 117 -12.84 -13.63 1.58
CA THR A 117 -12.11 -13.53 2.84
C THR A 117 -10.81 -12.79 2.55
N ALA A 118 -10.64 -11.61 3.13
CA ALA A 118 -9.39 -10.88 3.08
C ALA A 118 -8.61 -11.14 4.38
N ASP A 119 -7.36 -11.56 4.26
CA ASP A 119 -6.45 -11.64 5.40
C ASP A 119 -6.01 -10.23 5.79
N ILE A 120 -6.38 -9.78 6.99
CA ILE A 120 -5.96 -8.49 7.54
C ILE A 120 -4.84 -8.73 8.53
N TRP A 121 -3.68 -8.16 8.26
CA TRP A 121 -2.52 -8.21 9.14
C TRP A 121 -2.39 -6.90 9.90
N ILE A 122 -2.43 -6.96 11.23
CA ILE A 122 -2.14 -5.81 12.11
C ILE A 122 -0.76 -6.05 12.70
N VAL A 123 0.23 -5.27 12.24
CA VAL A 123 1.57 -5.27 12.82
C VAL A 123 1.66 -4.10 13.78
N LEU A 124 1.72 -4.41 15.08
CA LEU A 124 1.82 -3.40 16.12
C LEU A 124 3.29 -3.21 16.48
N ASP A 125 3.83 -2.05 16.19
CA ASP A 125 5.12 -1.61 16.74
C ASP A 125 4.88 -1.15 18.18
N LEU A 126 5.48 -1.86 19.14
CA LEU A 126 5.39 -1.57 20.56
C LEU A 126 6.67 -0.95 21.12
N ASP A 127 7.65 -0.64 20.27
CA ASP A 127 8.88 -0.02 20.75
C ASP A 127 8.61 1.42 21.21
N LYS A 128 9.08 1.74 22.42
CA LYS A 128 8.88 3.07 23.02
C LYS A 128 9.89 4.10 22.55
N PHE A 129 10.88 3.69 21.75
CA PHE A 129 12.05 4.51 21.43
C PHE A 129 12.36 4.63 19.92
N ALA A 130 11.41 4.31 19.05
CA ALA A 130 11.51 4.58 17.61
C ALA A 130 11.36 6.08 17.26
#